data_AF-A0A531KIK7-F1
#
_entry.id   AF-A0A531KIK7-F1
#
_cell.length_a   1.000
_cell.length_b   1.000
_cell.length_c   1.000
_cell.angle_alpha   90.00
_cell.angle_beta   90.00
_cell.angle_gamma   90.00
#
_symmetry.space_group_name_H-M   'P 1'
#
loop_
_entity.id
_entity.type
_entity.pdbx_description
1 polymer ?
#
loop_
_entity_poly.entity_id
_entity_poly.type
_entity_poly.pdbx_seq_one_letter_code
_entity_poly.pdbx_strand_id
1 'polypeptide(L)'
;LVEFASAVNAVKAALELQEKMAEANTLLSEDRRIVLRIGINLGDIIGEGSDVYGDGVNIAARLEALAEPGGICVSAKVRDETHGRLELAFEDMGEQQLKNIANPVRVFRVATCAVSSAAVGPSLSLPDKPSIAVLPFTNMSGDPEQQYFSDGITEDIITELSRSRSLFVIARNSSFQYRDKGVDVR
;
A
#
# COMPACT_ATOMS: atom_id res chain seq x y z
N LEU A 1 -9.25 -12.66 -18.30
CA LEU A 1 -9.48 -13.84 -17.43
C LEU A 1 -8.30 -14.78 -17.62
N VAL A 2 -7.76 -15.34 -16.55
CA VAL A 2 -6.66 -16.32 -16.59
C VAL A 2 -7.08 -17.51 -15.74
N GLU A 3 -6.85 -18.71 -16.24
CA GLU A 3 -7.14 -19.96 -15.52
C GLU A 3 -5.86 -20.65 -15.07
N PHE A 4 -5.94 -21.36 -13.94
CA PHE A 4 -4.84 -22.12 -13.39
C PHE A 4 -5.35 -23.46 -12.89
N ALA A 5 -4.57 -24.52 -13.09
CA ALA A 5 -4.87 -25.85 -12.56
C ALA A 5 -4.73 -25.94 -11.02
N SER A 6 -4.15 -24.92 -10.37
CA SER A 6 -3.96 -24.89 -8.91
C SER A 6 -4.17 -23.47 -8.36
N ALA A 7 -4.93 -23.39 -7.26
CA ALA A 7 -5.14 -22.14 -6.53
C ALA A 7 -3.83 -21.52 -6.02
N VAL A 8 -2.87 -22.35 -5.62
CA VAL A 8 -1.54 -21.91 -5.18
C VAL A 8 -0.80 -21.19 -6.30
N ASN A 9 -0.84 -21.74 -7.52
CA ASN A 9 -0.18 -21.13 -8.67
C ASN A 9 -0.85 -19.82 -9.08
N ALA A 10 -2.19 -19.76 -9.00
CA ALA A 10 -2.92 -18.52 -9.26
C ALA A 10 -2.52 -17.40 -8.30
N VAL A 11 -2.43 -17.70 -7.00
CA VAL A 11 -2.02 -16.71 -5.98
C VAL A 11 -0.56 -16.28 -6.17
N LYS A 12 0.35 -17.23 -6.42
CA LYS A 12 1.76 -16.89 -6.70
C LYS A 12 1.90 -16.00 -7.94
N ALA A 13 1.24 -16.35 -9.03
CA ALA A 13 1.27 -15.56 -10.26
C ALA A 13 0.70 -14.14 -10.05
N ALA A 14 -0.36 -14.02 -9.25
CA ALA A 14 -0.93 -12.71 -8.91
C ALA A 14 0.03 -11.86 -8.08
N LEU A 15 0.74 -12.47 -7.11
CA LEU A 15 1.76 -11.77 -6.31
C LEU A 15 2.92 -11.29 -7.17
N GLU A 16 3.47 -12.16 -8.01
CA GLU A 16 4.56 -11.81 -8.94
C GLU A 16 4.13 -10.70 -9.91
N LEU A 17 2.87 -10.71 -10.35
CA LEU A 17 2.34 -9.67 -11.23
C LEU A 17 2.23 -8.32 -10.53
N GLN A 18 1.72 -8.29 -9.29
CA GLN A 18 1.63 -7.05 -8.52
C GLN A 18 3.02 -6.48 -8.21
N GLU A 19 3.99 -7.33 -7.84
CA GLU A 19 5.37 -6.92 -7.57
C GLU A 19 6.04 -6.30 -8.80
N LYS A 20 6.00 -7.00 -9.95
CA LYS A 20 6.55 -6.47 -11.21
C LYS A 20 5.88 -5.18 -11.65
N MET A 21 4.58 -5.05 -11.41
CA MET A 21 3.85 -3.84 -11.76
C MET A 21 4.21 -2.68 -10.82
N ALA A 22 4.40 -2.95 -9.52
CA ALA A 22 4.90 -1.96 -8.57
C ALA A 22 6.30 -1.48 -8.96
N GLU A 23 7.22 -2.39 -9.31
CA GLU A 23 8.56 -2.07 -9.79
C GLU A 23 8.51 -1.19 -11.05
N ALA A 24 7.70 -1.56 -12.05
CA ALA A 24 7.55 -0.79 -13.29
C ALA A 24 6.99 0.61 -13.04
N ASN A 25 6.12 0.76 -12.03
CA ASN A 25 5.50 2.03 -11.66
C ASN A 25 6.44 2.96 -10.86
N THR A 26 7.56 2.48 -10.31
CA THR A 26 8.50 3.32 -9.53
C THR A 26 9.10 4.46 -10.34
N LEU A 27 9.34 4.22 -11.63
CA LEU A 27 9.95 5.18 -12.55
C LEU A 27 8.92 6.07 -13.26
N LEU A 28 7.62 5.86 -12.98
CA LEU A 28 6.52 6.54 -13.65
C LEU A 28 5.82 7.52 -12.72
N SER A 29 5.45 8.66 -13.29
CA SER A 29 4.58 9.66 -12.68
C SER A 29 3.18 9.08 -12.47
N GLU A 30 2.43 9.56 -11.47
CA GLU A 30 1.16 8.96 -11.02
C GLU A 30 0.12 8.81 -12.14
N ASP A 31 0.11 9.74 -13.09
CA ASP A 31 -0.75 9.74 -14.28
C ASP A 31 -0.44 8.63 -15.29
N ARG A 32 0.74 8.02 -15.21
CA ARG A 32 1.20 6.94 -16.10
C ARG A 32 1.31 5.59 -15.39
N ARG A 33 1.02 5.52 -14.09
CA ARG A 33 1.08 4.27 -13.34
C ARG A 33 -0.07 3.36 -13.74
N ILE A 34 0.25 2.12 -14.06
CA ILE A 34 -0.76 1.10 -14.35
C ILE A 34 -0.96 0.29 -13.07
N VAL A 35 -2.11 0.44 -12.44
CA VAL A 35 -2.42 -0.26 -11.19
C VAL A 35 -3.49 -1.31 -11.46
N LEU A 36 -3.14 -2.58 -11.22
CA LEU A 36 -4.02 -3.71 -11.48
C LEU A 36 -4.78 -4.11 -10.22
N ARG A 37 -6.03 -4.50 -10.41
CA ARG A 37 -6.85 -5.15 -9.39
C ARG A 37 -6.98 -6.62 -9.75
N ILE A 38 -6.86 -7.51 -8.76
CA ILE A 38 -6.89 -8.95 -9.00
C ILE A 38 -7.91 -9.62 -8.10
N GLY A 39 -8.79 -10.42 -8.69
CA GLY A 39 -9.76 -11.28 -8.01
C GLY A 39 -9.50 -12.74 -8.33
N ILE A 40 -9.35 -13.59 -7.30
CA ILE A 40 -9.08 -15.02 -7.46
C ILE A 40 -10.20 -15.83 -6.81
N ASN A 41 -10.80 -16.73 -7.59
CA ASN A 41 -11.80 -17.66 -7.08
C ASN A 41 -11.47 -19.09 -7.48
N LEU A 42 -11.90 -20.04 -6.65
CA LEU A 42 -11.88 -21.46 -6.94
C LEU A 42 -13.32 -21.96 -7.08
N GLY A 43 -13.65 -22.56 -8.21
CA GLY A 43 -14.97 -23.13 -8.46
C GLY A 43 -14.99 -23.96 -9.73
N ASP A 44 -16.01 -24.81 -9.84
CA ASP A 44 -16.19 -25.65 -11.02
C ASP A 44 -16.60 -24.79 -12.20
N ILE A 45 -15.81 -24.88 -13.27
CA ILE A 45 -16.13 -24.30 -14.56
C ILE A 45 -16.85 -25.38 -15.34
N ILE A 46 -18.05 -25.05 -15.84
CA ILE A 46 -18.78 -25.94 -16.74
C ILE A 46 -18.65 -25.32 -18.13
N GLY A 47 -17.75 -25.86 -18.96
CA GLY A 47 -17.53 -25.37 -20.32
C GLY A 47 -17.05 -26.47 -21.25
N GLU A 48 -17.73 -26.62 -22.40
CA GLU A 48 -17.19 -27.29 -23.58
C GLU A 48 -16.58 -26.20 -24.49
N GLY A 49 -15.25 -26.06 -24.52
CA GLY A 49 -14.54 -25.12 -25.42
C GLY A 49 -13.79 -23.97 -24.73
N SER A 50 -13.47 -22.90 -25.48
CA SER A 50 -12.69 -21.73 -25.03
C SER A 50 -13.46 -20.69 -24.21
N ASP A 51 -14.78 -20.86 -24.07
CA ASP A 51 -15.64 -19.96 -23.32
C ASP A 51 -16.02 -20.59 -21.97
N VAL A 52 -15.50 -20.00 -20.91
CA VAL A 52 -15.67 -20.44 -19.53
C VAL A 52 -16.98 -19.86 -18.98
N TYR A 53 -18.00 -20.69 -18.83
CA TYR A 53 -19.28 -20.31 -18.21
C TYR A 53 -19.41 -20.92 -16.81
N GLY A 54 -19.96 -20.13 -15.88
CA GLY A 54 -20.26 -20.59 -14.52
C GLY A 54 -20.17 -19.50 -13.48
N ASP A 55 -20.82 -19.74 -12.34
CA ASP A 55 -20.78 -18.87 -11.17
C ASP A 55 -19.33 -18.56 -10.74
N GLY A 56 -18.40 -19.50 -10.98
CA GLY A 56 -16.98 -19.35 -10.67
C GLY A 56 -16.32 -18.11 -11.28
N VAL A 57 -16.62 -17.81 -12.55
CA VAL A 57 -16.06 -16.65 -13.28
C VAL A 57 -16.70 -15.36 -12.79
N ASN A 58 -18.01 -15.39 -12.59
CA ASN A 58 -18.76 -14.25 -12.06
C ASN A 58 -18.24 -13.86 -10.67
N ILE A 59 -17.97 -14.84 -9.80
CA ILE A 59 -17.35 -14.58 -8.49
C ILE A 59 -15.98 -13.91 -8.67
N ALA A 60 -15.08 -14.48 -9.49
CA ALA A 60 -13.74 -13.93 -9.69
C ALA A 60 -13.76 -12.46 -10.16
N ALA A 61 -14.61 -12.14 -11.13
CA ALA A 61 -14.78 -10.77 -11.62
C ALA A 61 -15.32 -9.82 -10.54
N ARG A 62 -16.19 -10.30 -9.66
CA ARG A 62 -16.69 -9.49 -8.54
C ARG A 62 -15.64 -9.29 -7.46
N LEU A 63 -14.81 -10.29 -7.19
CA LEU A 63 -13.68 -10.16 -6.27
C LEU A 63 -12.68 -9.12 -6.77
N GLU A 64 -12.41 -9.08 -8.07
CA GLU A 64 -11.55 -8.05 -8.68
C GLU A 64 -12.13 -6.64 -8.48
N ALA A 65 -13.43 -6.48 -8.69
CA ALA A 65 -14.10 -5.19 -8.47
C ALA A 65 -14.07 -4.72 -7.00
N LEU A 66 -13.98 -5.65 -6.05
CA LEU A 66 -13.85 -5.37 -4.61
C LEU A 66 -12.41 -5.08 -4.18
N ALA A 67 -11.42 -5.48 -4.97
CA ALA A 67 -10.02 -5.24 -4.66
C ALA A 67 -9.69 -3.74 -4.75
N GLU A 68 -8.89 -3.27 -3.80
CA GLU A 68 -8.27 -1.94 -3.89
C GLU A 68 -7.25 -1.92 -5.05
N PRO A 69 -6.93 -0.74 -5.62
CA PRO A 69 -5.89 -0.64 -6.64
C PRO A 69 -4.55 -1.23 -6.14
N GLY A 70 -4.01 -2.24 -6.84
CA GLY A 70 -2.79 -2.96 -6.43
C GLY A 70 -3.07 -4.11 -5.46
N GLY A 71 -4.33 -4.27 -5.05
CA GLY A 71 -4.77 -5.31 -4.14
C GLY A 71 -5.12 -6.62 -4.83
N ILE A 72 -5.13 -7.68 -4.03
CA ILE A 72 -5.56 -9.02 -4.42
C ILE A 72 -6.67 -9.46 -3.46
N CYS A 73 -7.85 -9.76 -4.00
CA CYS A 73 -8.96 -10.35 -3.26
C CYS A 73 -9.16 -11.81 -3.67
N VAL A 74 -9.38 -12.66 -2.68
CA VAL A 74 -9.56 -14.10 -2.86
C VAL A 74 -10.82 -14.59 -2.15
N SER A 75 -11.45 -15.65 -2.68
CA SER A 75 -12.56 -16.31 -1.97
C SER A 75 -12.06 -17.20 -0.83
N ALA A 76 -12.94 -17.51 0.12
CA ALA A 76 -12.65 -18.45 1.21
C ALA A 76 -12.03 -19.77 0.75
N LYS A 77 -12.53 -20.32 -0.37
CA LYS A 77 -12.02 -21.58 -0.96
C LYS A 77 -10.55 -21.48 -1.35
N VAL A 78 -10.15 -20.36 -1.97
CA VAL A 78 -8.76 -20.12 -2.36
C VAL A 78 -7.87 -19.96 -1.13
N ARG A 79 -8.34 -19.22 -0.11
CA ARG A 79 -7.64 -19.10 1.16
C ARG A 79 -7.42 -20.48 1.79
N ASP A 80 -8.45 -21.31 1.86
CA ASP A 80 -8.36 -22.63 2.51
C ASP A 80 -7.39 -23.57 1.77
N GLU A 81 -7.37 -23.54 0.44
CA GLU A 81 -6.46 -24.34 -0.39
C GLU A 81 -5.00 -23.86 -0.33
N THR A 82 -4.78 -22.59 0.01
CA THR A 82 -3.44 -21.97 0.13
C THR A 82 -2.93 -21.89 1.56
N HIS A 83 -3.83 -22.01 2.55
CA HIS A 83 -3.52 -21.98 3.97
C HIS A 83 -2.54 -23.11 4.32
N GLY A 84 -1.35 -22.75 4.82
CA GLY A 84 -0.27 -23.69 5.17
C GLY A 84 0.67 -24.07 4.01
N ARG A 85 0.35 -23.71 2.76
CA ARG A 85 1.26 -23.86 1.61
C ARG A 85 1.99 -22.56 1.26
N LEU A 86 1.40 -21.42 1.62
CA LEU A 86 1.95 -20.08 1.44
C LEU A 86 1.94 -19.34 2.77
N GLU A 87 3.07 -18.73 3.14
CA GLU A 87 3.19 -17.87 4.33
C GLU A 87 2.65 -16.46 4.00
N LEU A 88 1.35 -16.38 3.68
CA LEU A 88 0.66 -15.14 3.35
C LEU A 88 -0.29 -14.76 4.47
N ALA A 89 -0.33 -13.47 4.79
CA ALA A 89 -1.35 -12.91 5.65
C ALA A 89 -2.62 -12.64 4.82
N PHE A 90 -3.75 -13.13 5.31
CA PHE A 90 -5.06 -12.89 4.73
C PHE A 90 -5.90 -12.09 5.71
N GLU A 91 -6.44 -10.96 5.25
CA GLU A 91 -7.35 -10.13 6.01
C GLU A 91 -8.79 -10.43 5.61
N ASP A 92 -9.64 -10.67 6.60
CA ASP A 92 -11.03 -11.03 6.36
C ASP A 92 -11.90 -9.79 6.08
N MET A 93 -12.54 -9.76 4.93
CA MET A 93 -13.47 -8.70 4.52
C MET A 93 -14.94 -9.09 4.79
N GLY A 94 -15.17 -10.23 5.43
CA GLY A 94 -16.49 -10.75 5.75
C GLY A 94 -17.22 -11.34 4.55
N GLU A 95 -18.51 -11.58 4.74
CA GLU A 95 -19.41 -12.13 3.73
C GLU A 95 -19.92 -11.02 2.80
N GLN A 96 -19.69 -11.19 1.50
CA GLN A 96 -20.11 -10.26 0.47
C GLN A 96 -21.24 -10.89 -0.35
N GLN A 97 -22.37 -10.19 -0.44
CA GLN A 97 -23.49 -10.60 -1.28
C GLN A 97 -23.21 -10.17 -2.73
N LEU A 98 -22.83 -11.14 -3.55
CA LEU A 98 -22.56 -10.89 -4.96
C LEU A 98 -23.85 -10.96 -5.79
N LYS A 99 -23.99 -10.05 -6.75
CA LYS A 99 -25.14 -10.02 -7.66
C LYS A 99 -25.16 -11.32 -8.49
N ASN A 100 -26.32 -11.98 -8.52
CA ASN A 100 -26.56 -13.27 -9.20
C ASN A 100 -25.92 -14.49 -8.54
N ILE A 101 -25.64 -14.43 -7.22
CA ILE A 101 -25.14 -15.58 -6.46
C ILE A 101 -26.08 -15.82 -5.29
N ALA A 102 -26.59 -17.05 -5.17
CA ALA A 102 -27.56 -17.41 -4.14
C ALA A 102 -26.97 -17.34 -2.73
N ASN A 103 -25.71 -17.76 -2.57
CA ASN A 103 -25.03 -17.78 -1.28
C ASN A 103 -24.01 -16.64 -1.18
N PRO A 104 -23.94 -15.92 -0.05
CA PRO A 104 -22.90 -14.92 0.16
C PRO A 104 -21.52 -15.58 0.12
N VAL A 105 -20.54 -14.88 -0.45
CA VAL A 105 -19.16 -15.36 -0.57
C VAL A 105 -18.30 -14.62 0.42
N ARG A 106 -17.61 -15.34 1.30
CA ARG A 106 -16.64 -14.74 2.21
C ARG A 106 -15.35 -14.40 1.47
N VAL A 107 -14.91 -13.16 1.60
CA VAL A 107 -13.81 -12.56 0.83
C VAL A 107 -12.64 -12.26 1.76
N PHE A 108 -11.44 -12.52 1.27
CA PHE A 108 -10.20 -12.21 1.95
C PHE A 108 -9.31 -11.34 1.07
N ARG A 109 -8.69 -10.34 1.67
CA ARG A 109 -7.61 -9.58 1.03
C ARG A 109 -6.28 -10.25 1.33
N VAL A 110 -5.47 -10.46 0.31
CA VAL A 110 -4.07 -10.87 0.52
C VAL A 110 -3.30 -9.63 0.94
N ALA A 111 -2.70 -9.64 2.12
CA ALA A 111 -1.81 -8.58 2.56
C ALA A 111 -0.49 -8.74 1.78
N THR A 112 -0.44 -8.16 0.58
CA THR A 112 0.80 -8.07 -0.18
C THR A 112 1.65 -6.99 0.48
N CYS A 113 2.86 -7.33 0.91
CA CYS A 113 3.84 -6.34 1.35
C CYS A 113 4.40 -5.61 0.11
N ALA A 114 3.55 -4.90 -0.61
CA ALA A 114 3.90 -4.01 -1.70
C ALA A 114 2.81 -2.96 -1.73
N VAL A 115 3.20 -1.75 -1.33
CA VAL A 115 2.39 -0.57 -1.02
C VAL A 115 1.29 -0.81 0.02
N SER A 116 1.69 -0.62 1.28
CA SER A 116 0.80 -0.15 2.33
C SER A 116 -0.07 0.98 1.79
N SER A 117 -1.30 0.66 1.36
CA SER A 117 -2.39 1.61 1.44
C SER A 117 -2.55 1.86 2.92
N ALA A 118 -1.83 2.87 3.40
CA ALA A 118 -2.02 3.40 4.73
C ALA A 118 -3.53 3.53 4.93
N ALA A 119 -4.02 2.86 5.98
CA ALA A 119 -5.37 3.02 6.46
C ALA A 119 -5.79 4.47 6.27
N VAL A 120 -6.94 4.70 5.63
CA VAL A 120 -7.56 6.02 5.49
C VAL A 120 -7.96 6.50 6.89
N GLY A 121 -6.97 6.91 7.69
CA GLY A 121 -7.12 8.05 8.57
C GLY A 121 -7.32 9.29 7.70
N PRO A 122 -7.92 10.36 8.22
CA PRO A 122 -8.19 11.56 7.43
C PRO A 122 -6.89 11.98 6.74
N SER A 123 -6.86 11.87 5.42
CA SER A 123 -5.75 12.30 4.61
C SER A 123 -5.58 13.79 4.90
N LEU A 124 -4.54 14.15 5.62
CA LEU A 124 -4.10 15.54 5.69
C LEU A 124 -3.75 15.88 4.24
N SER A 125 -4.60 16.69 3.62
CA SER A 125 -4.39 17.25 2.29
C SER A 125 -2.96 17.78 2.23
N LEU A 126 -2.15 17.21 1.34
CA LEU A 126 -0.78 17.68 1.13
C LEU A 126 -0.86 19.18 0.82
N PRO A 127 -0.06 20.03 1.47
CA PRO A 127 -0.05 21.45 1.16
C PRO A 127 0.27 21.67 -0.31
N ASP A 128 -0.37 22.66 -0.95
CA ASP A 128 -0.12 23.02 -2.37
C ASP A 128 1.33 23.44 -2.66
N LYS A 129 2.14 23.61 -1.61
CA LYS A 129 3.54 24.03 -1.68
C LYS A 129 4.44 22.96 -1.10
N PRO A 130 5.63 22.74 -1.70
CA PRO A 130 6.63 21.85 -1.12
C PRO A 130 6.98 22.29 0.30
N SER A 131 6.94 21.35 1.24
CA SER A 131 7.20 21.62 2.66
C SER A 131 8.59 21.16 3.08
N ILE A 132 9.25 21.90 3.97
CA ILE A 132 10.56 21.55 4.51
C ILE A 132 10.58 21.72 6.04
N ALA A 133 11.18 20.76 6.73
CA ALA A 133 11.48 20.84 8.16
C ALA A 133 12.99 20.73 8.35
N VAL A 134 13.54 21.55 9.24
CA VAL A 134 14.96 21.49 9.64
C VAL A 134 15.00 20.88 11.02
N LEU A 135 15.58 19.68 11.14
CA LEU A 135 15.74 19.01 12.43
C LEU A 135 16.95 19.58 13.19
N PRO A 136 16.92 19.60 14.54
CA PRO A 136 18.08 20.02 15.33
C PRO A 136 19.32 19.21 14.99
N PHE A 137 20.43 19.89 14.75
CA PHE A 137 21.71 19.20 14.54
C PHE A 137 22.13 18.43 15.80
N THR A 138 22.67 17.24 15.59
CA THR A 138 23.27 16.44 16.66
C THR A 138 24.58 17.07 17.12
N ASN A 139 24.70 17.33 18.41
CA ASN A 139 25.96 17.77 19.01
C ASN A 139 26.92 16.59 19.14
N MET A 140 27.88 16.47 18.22
CA MET A 140 28.88 15.41 18.22
C MET A 140 30.05 15.66 19.20
N SER A 141 30.18 16.87 19.74
CA SER A 141 31.30 17.26 20.60
C SER A 141 31.17 16.75 22.04
N GLY A 142 29.97 16.35 22.47
CA GLY A 142 29.68 15.87 23.83
C GLY A 142 29.68 16.97 24.91
N ASP A 143 30.01 18.20 24.56
CA ASP A 143 29.98 19.38 25.41
C ASP A 143 28.58 20.02 25.41
N PRO A 144 27.86 20.06 26.55
CA PRO A 144 26.52 20.64 26.63
C PRO A 144 26.45 22.11 26.22
N GLU A 145 27.54 22.88 26.36
CA GLU A 145 27.54 24.31 25.99
C GLU A 145 27.44 24.50 24.47
N GLN A 146 27.90 23.52 23.68
CA GLN A 146 27.81 23.54 22.21
C GLN A 146 26.44 23.15 21.67
N GLN A 147 25.53 22.70 22.54
CA GLN A 147 24.15 22.44 22.14
C GLN A 147 23.44 23.71 21.69
N TYR A 148 23.69 24.83 22.37
CA TYR A 148 23.12 26.12 22.01
C TYR A 148 23.54 26.54 20.59
N PHE A 149 24.78 26.25 20.20
CA PHE A 149 25.28 26.53 18.85
C PHE A 149 24.54 25.71 17.79
N SER A 150 24.38 24.40 18.03
CA SER A 150 23.64 23.50 17.13
C SER A 150 22.17 23.94 16.96
N ASP A 151 21.56 24.36 18.06
CA ASP A 151 20.19 24.88 18.07
C ASP A 151 20.07 26.22 17.33
N GLY A 152 21.05 27.11 17.52
CA GLY A 152 21.13 28.40 16.85
C GLY A 152 21.23 28.26 15.33
N ILE A 153 22.11 27.38 14.83
CA ILE A 153 22.21 27.10 13.39
C ILE A 153 20.86 26.57 12.85
N THR A 154 20.22 25.67 13.59
CA THR A 154 18.92 25.12 13.20
C THR A 154 17.87 26.23 13.08
N GLU A 155 17.82 27.15 14.05
CA GLU A 155 16.92 28.31 14.02
C GLU A 155 17.20 29.26 12.87
N ASP A 156 18.47 29.54 12.59
CA ASP A 156 18.87 30.44 11.51
C ASP A 156 18.43 29.88 10.15
N ILE A 157 18.62 28.57 9.92
CA ILE A 157 18.16 27.92 8.68
C ILE A 157 16.63 27.96 8.57
N ILE A 158 15.90 27.66 9.65
CA ILE A 158 14.42 27.77 9.65
C ILE A 158 14.00 29.19 9.30
N THR A 159 14.65 30.19 9.90
CA THR A 159 14.36 31.61 9.68
C THR A 159 14.63 32.02 8.24
N GLU A 160 15.75 31.60 7.67
CA GLU A 160 16.14 31.94 6.30
C GLU A 160 15.23 31.26 5.27
N LEU A 161 14.94 29.97 5.44
CA LEU A 161 13.99 29.25 4.59
C LEU A 161 12.58 29.83 4.67
N SER A 162 12.16 30.32 5.84
CA SER A 162 10.83 30.92 6.05
C SER A 162 10.59 32.18 5.22
N ARG A 163 11.65 32.83 4.72
CA ARG A 163 11.54 33.99 3.82
C ARG A 163 11.14 33.58 2.39
N SER A 164 11.30 32.31 2.03
CA SER A 164 10.92 31.79 0.72
C SER A 164 9.41 31.52 0.64
N ARG A 165 8.70 32.24 -0.23
CA ARG A 165 7.24 32.08 -0.41
C ARG A 165 6.84 30.82 -1.16
N SER A 166 7.80 30.15 -1.81
CA SER A 166 7.59 28.89 -2.54
C SER A 166 7.64 27.65 -1.65
N LEU A 167 8.13 27.79 -0.41
CA LEU A 167 8.23 26.70 0.55
C LEU A 167 7.25 26.89 1.70
N PHE A 168 6.72 25.78 2.23
CA PHE A 168 6.04 25.75 3.52
C PHE A 168 7.01 25.24 4.59
N VAL A 169 7.52 26.15 5.42
CA VAL A 169 8.53 25.81 6.44
C VAL A 169 7.86 25.42 7.75
N ILE A 170 8.21 24.26 8.29
CA ILE A 170 7.70 23.77 9.56
C ILE A 170 8.29 24.59 10.73
N ALA A 171 7.44 24.98 11.67
CA ALA A 171 7.81 25.80 12.80
C ALA A 171 8.83 25.09 13.71
N ARG A 172 9.73 25.88 14.32
CA ARG A 172 10.78 25.41 15.23
C ARG A 172 10.27 24.45 16.30
N ASN A 173 9.18 24.81 17.00
CA ASN A 173 8.64 24.00 18.10
C ASN A 173 8.18 22.61 17.65
N SER A 174 7.84 22.45 16.37
CA SER A 174 7.47 21.15 15.80
C SER A 174 8.71 20.34 15.46
N SER A 175 9.72 20.95 14.83
CA SER A 175 10.97 20.26 14.48
C SER A 175 11.77 19.82 15.71
N PHE A 176 11.78 20.63 16.77
CA PHE A 176 12.55 20.36 17.98
C PHE A 176 12.00 19.18 18.82
N GLN A 177 10.78 18.71 18.54
CA GLN A 177 10.24 17.47 19.15
C GLN A 177 10.94 16.19 18.67
N TYR A 178 11.77 16.29 17.62
CA TYR A 178 12.50 15.17 17.03
C TYR A 178 13.97 15.12 17.42
N ARG A 179 14.44 16.01 18.30
CA ARG A 179 15.85 16.12 18.73
C ARG A 179 16.48 14.78 19.14
N ASP A 180 15.78 14.00 19.96
CA ASP A 180 16.30 12.75 20.55
C ASP A 180 15.62 11.51 19.96
N LYS A 181 14.82 11.70 18.91
CA LYS A 181 14.25 10.59 18.16
C LYS A 181 15.26 10.26 17.09
N GLY A 182 15.91 9.11 17.18
CA GLY A 182 16.72 8.54 16.10
C GLY A 182 15.79 8.24 14.91
N VAL A 183 15.47 9.27 14.13
CA VAL A 183 14.71 9.14 12.90
C VAL A 183 15.65 8.55 11.86
N ASP A 184 15.31 7.36 11.34
CA ASP A 184 16.02 6.77 10.20
C ASP A 184 15.78 7.69 8.99
N VAL A 185 16.82 8.44 8.62
CA VAL A 185 16.79 9.34 7.45
C VAL A 185 17.22 8.51 6.25
N ARG A 186 16.28 7.79 5.65
CA ARG A 186 16.44 7.11 4.37
C ARG A 186 15.29 7.42 3.43
#